data_AF-A0A1Y3X5I3-F1
#
_entry.id   AF-A0A1Y3X5I3-F1
#
_cell.length_a   1.000
_cell.length_b   1.000
_cell.length_c   1.000
_cell.angle_alpha   90.00
_cell.angle_beta   90.00
_cell.angle_gamma   90.00
#
_symmetry.space_group_name_H-M   'P 1'
#
loop_
_entity.id
_entity.type
_entity.pdbx_description
1 polymer ?
#
loop_
_entity_poly.entity_id
_entity_poly.type
_entity_poly.pdbx_seq_one_letter_code
_entity_poly.pdbx_strand_id
1 'polypeptide(L)'
;MVKIDLERVNASAPYIFTPAPFAPLSYVLTTDYGVMYSFSFVPDELLPGIENVYEFIISNVNHRKSPGDRKLLRSVYALIYEFFSQPDAVMIYLCDTSDGKQEVRQRLFVSWFYSADRKYSFNYLSSTITDDEGVENIVALLFRIDHPRAVQISGEFARAVQLFHEKPE
;
A
#
# COMPACT_ATOMS: atom_id res chain seq x y z
N MET A 1 1.42 -8.63 14.93
CA MET A 1 1.95 -9.11 13.63
C MET A 1 0.79 -9.51 12.74
N VAL A 2 0.67 -8.86 11.60
CA VAL A 2 -0.37 -9.11 10.59
C VAL A 2 -0.26 -10.52 10.01
N LYS A 3 -1.40 -11.12 9.66
CA LYS A 3 -1.50 -12.40 8.97
C LYS A 3 -2.53 -12.28 7.84
N ILE A 4 -2.21 -12.81 6.67
CA ILE A 4 -3.11 -12.81 5.50
C ILE A 4 -3.62 -14.23 5.28
N ASP A 5 -4.94 -14.38 5.25
CA ASP A 5 -5.63 -15.61 4.83
C ASP A 5 -5.78 -15.63 3.30
N LEU A 6 -4.86 -16.31 2.62
CA LEU A 6 -4.89 -16.39 1.15
C LEU A 6 -6.08 -17.16 0.58
N GLU A 7 -6.69 -18.08 1.35
CA GLU A 7 -7.90 -18.76 0.88
C GLU A 7 -9.04 -17.74 0.74
N ARG A 8 -9.19 -16.86 1.74
CA ARG A 8 -10.19 -15.79 1.70
C ARG A 8 -9.91 -14.74 0.62
N VAL A 9 -8.64 -14.36 0.46
CA VAL A 9 -8.22 -13.45 -0.62
C VAL A 9 -8.59 -14.07 -1.97
N ASN A 10 -8.16 -15.30 -2.23
CA ASN A 10 -8.37 -15.98 -3.52
C ASN A 10 -9.84 -16.33 -3.79
N ALA A 11 -10.68 -16.46 -2.75
CA ALA A 11 -12.12 -16.59 -2.92
C ALA A 11 -12.79 -15.32 -3.47
N SER A 12 -12.15 -14.15 -3.30
CA SER A 12 -12.69 -12.84 -3.71
C SER A 12 -11.91 -12.20 -4.87
N ALA A 13 -10.69 -12.66 -5.13
CA ALA A 13 -9.80 -12.12 -6.15
C ALA A 13 -9.98 -12.79 -7.52
N PRO A 14 -10.08 -12.03 -8.63
CA PRO A 14 -10.05 -12.60 -9.97
C PRO A 14 -8.74 -13.31 -10.35
N TYR A 15 -7.61 -12.87 -9.80
CA TYR A 15 -6.31 -13.53 -9.95
C TYR A 15 -5.89 -14.19 -8.65
N ILE A 16 -5.29 -15.37 -8.78
CA ILE A 16 -4.83 -16.17 -7.65
C ILE A 16 -3.49 -15.64 -7.16
N PHE A 17 -3.44 -15.30 -5.88
CA PHE A 17 -2.22 -15.03 -5.14
C PHE A 17 -1.61 -16.33 -4.62
N THR A 18 -0.30 -16.42 -4.73
CA THR A 18 0.51 -17.43 -4.04
C THR A 18 1.55 -16.75 -3.16
N PRO A 19 2.01 -17.40 -2.08
CA PRO A 19 3.12 -16.88 -1.28
C PRO A 19 4.36 -16.69 -2.14
N ALA A 20 5.02 -15.55 -1.99
CA ALA A 20 6.32 -15.32 -2.57
C ALA A 20 7.40 -16.03 -1.74
N PRO A 21 8.38 -16.72 -2.35
CA PRO A 21 9.37 -17.48 -1.60
C PRO A 21 10.48 -16.63 -0.98
N PHE A 22 10.54 -15.33 -1.28
CA PHE A 22 11.68 -14.47 -0.94
C PHE A 22 11.49 -13.63 0.32
N ALA A 23 10.25 -13.42 0.79
CA ALA A 23 9.99 -12.60 1.97
C ALA A 23 8.65 -12.96 2.65
N PRO A 24 8.54 -12.77 3.98
CA PRO A 24 7.26 -12.89 4.69
C PRO A 24 6.29 -11.78 4.26
N LEU A 25 4.99 -12.07 4.31
CA LEU A 25 3.92 -11.16 3.87
C LEU A 25 4.11 -10.64 2.44
N SER A 26 4.77 -11.43 1.60
CA SER A 26 4.92 -11.19 0.17
C SER A 26 4.15 -12.23 -0.64
N TYR A 27 3.52 -11.76 -1.72
CA TYR A 27 2.64 -12.54 -2.56
C TYR A 27 2.90 -12.25 -4.02
N VAL A 28 2.67 -13.23 -4.88
CA VAL A 28 2.77 -13.07 -6.34
C VAL A 28 1.49 -13.52 -7.03
N LEU A 29 1.24 -12.93 -8.19
CA LEU A 29 0.24 -13.40 -9.14
C LEU A 29 0.71 -13.18 -10.57
N THR A 30 0.10 -13.91 -11.49
CA THR A 30 0.28 -13.71 -12.93
C THR A 30 -1.07 -13.36 -13.55
N THR A 31 -1.12 -12.23 -14.27
CA THR A 31 -2.33 -11.76 -14.97
C THR A 31 -2.58 -12.57 -16.25
N ASP A 32 -3.79 -12.46 -16.84
CA ASP A 32 -4.12 -13.07 -18.15
C ASP A 32 -3.22 -12.53 -19.28
N TYR A 33 -2.65 -11.34 -19.10
CA TYR A 33 -1.71 -10.69 -20.01
C TYR A 33 -0.26 -11.19 -19.83
N GLY A 34 -0.02 -12.14 -18.91
CA GLY A 34 1.29 -12.67 -18.59
C GLY A 34 2.21 -11.68 -17.88
N VAL A 35 1.67 -10.60 -17.31
CA VAL A 35 2.42 -9.70 -16.41
C VAL A 35 2.46 -10.32 -15.02
N MET A 36 3.65 -10.42 -14.44
CA MET A 36 3.87 -10.97 -13.11
C MET A 36 4.03 -9.84 -12.11
N TYR A 37 3.23 -9.86 -11.05
CA TYR A 37 3.30 -8.86 -9.98
C TYR A 37 3.70 -9.51 -8.67
N SER A 38 4.48 -8.77 -7.88
CA SER A 38 4.69 -9.03 -6.47
C SER A 38 4.06 -7.93 -5.62
N PHE A 39 3.55 -8.32 -4.47
CA PHE A 39 2.91 -7.46 -3.48
C PHE A 39 3.50 -7.80 -2.12
N SER A 40 4.00 -6.81 -1.39
CA SER A 40 4.65 -7.03 -0.10
C SER A 40 4.13 -6.06 0.94
N PHE A 41 3.93 -6.54 2.16
CA PHE A 41 3.75 -5.71 3.35
C PHE A 41 5.00 -5.78 4.20
N VAL A 42 5.85 -4.75 4.12
CA VAL A 42 7.13 -4.70 4.82
C VAL A 42 6.95 -3.90 6.12
N PRO A 43 7.34 -4.42 7.29
CA PRO A 43 7.27 -3.64 8.53
C PRO A 43 7.99 -2.30 8.39
N ASP A 44 7.38 -1.24 8.92
CA ASP A 44 7.86 0.11 8.77
C ASP A 44 7.83 0.85 10.12
N GLU A 45 8.82 1.72 10.36
CA GLU A 45 9.03 2.41 11.64
C GLU A 45 8.68 3.91 11.59
N LEU A 46 8.06 4.39 10.50
CA LEU A 46 7.70 5.80 10.26
C LEU A 46 6.83 6.41 11.37
N LEU A 47 6.05 5.58 12.08
CA LEU A 47 5.12 6.02 13.13
C LEU A 47 5.54 5.46 14.50
N PRO A 48 6.43 6.16 15.24
CA PRO A 48 6.89 5.71 16.54
C PRO A 48 5.75 5.43 17.53
N GLY A 49 5.82 4.28 18.21
CA GLY A 49 4.82 3.88 19.21
C GLY A 49 3.50 3.36 18.63
N ILE A 50 3.39 3.24 17.30
CA ILE A 50 2.32 2.51 16.61
C ILE A 50 2.83 1.14 16.22
N GLU A 51 2.07 0.10 16.54
CA GLU A 51 2.39 -1.28 16.15
C GLU A 51 1.71 -1.63 14.82
N ASN A 52 2.18 -2.70 14.16
CA ASN A 52 1.60 -3.22 12.92
C ASN A 52 1.50 -2.17 11.79
N VAL A 53 2.53 -1.35 11.67
CA VAL A 53 2.73 -0.42 10.54
C VAL A 53 3.52 -1.14 9.45
N TYR A 54 3.00 -1.08 8.23
CA TYR A 54 3.61 -1.73 7.07
C TYR A 54 3.61 -0.83 5.85
N GLU A 55 4.73 -0.78 5.13
CA GLU A 55 4.79 -0.29 3.77
C GLU A 55 4.21 -1.32 2.80
N PHE A 56 3.30 -0.90 1.93
CA PHE A 56 2.75 -1.72 0.87
C PHE A 56 3.46 -1.46 -0.46
N ILE A 57 4.19 -2.47 -0.92
CA ILE A 57 5.02 -2.39 -2.13
C ILE A 57 4.37 -3.23 -3.23
N ILE A 58 4.29 -2.65 -4.43
CA ILE A 58 3.84 -3.32 -5.66
C ILE A 58 4.95 -3.28 -6.69
N SER A 59 5.36 -4.44 -7.20
CA SER A 59 6.41 -4.51 -8.23
C SER A 59 5.96 -5.33 -9.43
N ASN A 60 6.32 -4.85 -10.62
CA ASN A 60 6.16 -5.60 -11.86
C ASN A 60 7.43 -6.41 -12.12
N VAL A 61 7.37 -7.68 -11.75
CA VAL A 61 8.54 -8.57 -11.62
C VAL A 61 9.18 -8.89 -12.97
N ASN A 62 8.38 -9.00 -14.03
CA ASN A 62 8.88 -9.34 -15.36
C ASN A 62 8.95 -8.14 -16.31
N HIS A 63 8.80 -6.93 -15.78
CA HIS A 63 8.90 -5.65 -16.50
C HIS A 63 8.04 -5.53 -17.78
N ARG A 64 7.00 -6.35 -17.90
CA ARG A 64 6.08 -6.29 -19.04
C ARG A 64 5.16 -5.09 -18.92
N LYS A 65 4.81 -4.45 -20.02
CA LYS A 65 3.91 -3.28 -19.99
C LYS A 65 2.59 -3.62 -19.29
N SER A 66 2.26 -2.86 -18.25
CA SER A 66 1.00 -3.00 -17.52
C SER A 66 -0.18 -2.55 -18.39
N PRO A 67 -1.18 -3.41 -18.66
CA PRO A 67 -2.43 -2.99 -19.26
C PRO A 67 -3.34 -2.33 -18.21
N GLY A 68 -4.37 -1.61 -18.66
CA GLY A 68 -5.45 -1.12 -17.79
C GLY A 68 -6.35 -2.24 -17.28
N ASP A 69 -5.79 -3.14 -16.46
CA ASP A 69 -6.40 -4.40 -16.06
C ASP A 69 -7.29 -4.26 -14.80
N ARG A 70 -8.60 -4.32 -15.02
CA ARG A 70 -9.59 -4.24 -13.93
C ARG A 70 -9.62 -5.49 -13.05
N LYS A 71 -9.18 -6.66 -13.54
CA LYS A 71 -9.09 -7.89 -12.73
C LYS A 71 -7.93 -7.79 -11.75
N LEU A 72 -6.79 -7.28 -12.20
CA LEU A 72 -5.64 -6.99 -11.34
C LEU A 72 -6.07 -6.05 -10.22
N LEU A 73 -6.72 -4.94 -10.59
CA LEU A 73 -7.23 -3.96 -9.67
C LEU A 73 -8.10 -4.61 -8.57
N ARG A 74 -9.14 -5.37 -8.94
CA ARG A 74 -10.00 -6.10 -7.98
C ARG A 74 -9.25 -7.12 -7.13
N SER A 75 -8.21 -7.76 -7.66
CA SER A 75 -7.40 -8.73 -6.92
C SER A 75 -6.60 -8.03 -5.81
N VAL A 76 -6.01 -6.88 -6.12
CA VAL A 76 -5.32 -6.04 -5.13
C VAL A 76 -6.28 -5.61 -4.01
N TYR A 77 -7.55 -5.35 -4.33
CA TYR A 77 -8.55 -4.93 -3.33
C TYR A 77 -8.79 -6.04 -2.32
N ALA A 78 -8.94 -7.28 -2.80
CA ALA A 78 -9.14 -8.44 -1.94
C ALA A 78 -7.96 -8.64 -0.97
N LEU A 79 -6.73 -8.46 -1.46
CA LEU A 79 -5.53 -8.55 -0.63
C LEU A 79 -5.50 -7.46 0.45
N ILE A 80 -5.74 -6.20 0.07
CA ILE A 80 -5.71 -5.08 1.03
C ILE A 80 -6.87 -5.17 2.04
N TYR A 81 -8.04 -5.65 1.64
CA TYR A 81 -9.13 -5.89 2.58
C TYR A 81 -8.83 -7.00 3.58
N GLU A 82 -8.11 -8.04 3.18
CA GLU A 82 -7.66 -9.06 4.13
C GLU A 82 -6.61 -8.50 5.10
N PHE A 83 -5.68 -7.64 4.63
CA PHE A 83 -4.74 -6.92 5.49
C PHE A 83 -5.46 -6.07 6.56
N PHE A 84 -6.54 -5.38 6.19
CA PHE A 84 -7.34 -4.63 7.16
C PHE A 84 -8.41 -5.46 7.89
N SER A 85 -8.42 -6.79 7.73
CA SER A 85 -9.17 -7.65 8.65
C SER A 85 -8.55 -7.62 10.05
N GLN A 86 -7.27 -7.24 10.16
CA GLN A 86 -6.62 -6.86 11.41
C GLN A 86 -7.02 -5.43 11.80
N PRO A 87 -7.67 -5.23 12.97
CA PRO A 87 -8.24 -3.93 13.35
C PRO A 87 -7.20 -2.87 13.68
N ASP A 88 -5.98 -3.28 14.01
CA ASP A 88 -4.86 -2.44 14.43
C ASP A 88 -3.78 -2.28 13.34
N ALA A 89 -4.05 -2.72 12.11
CA ALA A 89 -3.11 -2.61 11.01
C ALA A 89 -3.11 -1.20 10.40
N VAL A 90 -1.91 -0.74 10.07
CA VAL A 90 -1.66 0.54 9.40
C VAL A 90 -0.83 0.29 8.15
N MET A 91 -1.27 0.85 7.03
CA MET A 91 -0.61 0.69 5.73
C MET A 91 -0.08 2.05 5.27
N ILE A 92 1.21 2.10 4.95
CA ILE A 92 1.85 3.19 4.25
C ILE A 92 1.98 2.78 2.78
N TYR A 93 1.70 3.70 1.87
CA TYR A 93 1.93 3.52 0.45
C TYR A 93 2.81 4.66 -0.06
N LEU A 94 4.01 4.31 -0.50
CA LEU A 94 4.95 5.21 -1.13
C LEU A 94 5.05 4.85 -2.62
N CYS A 95 4.88 5.84 -3.50
CA CYS A 95 5.10 5.63 -4.93
C CYS A 95 6.60 5.74 -5.23
N ASP A 96 7.28 4.61 -5.51
CA ASP A 96 8.62 4.58 -6.10
C ASP A 96 8.71 5.57 -7.28
N THR A 97 9.69 6.46 -7.29
CA THR A 97 9.89 7.57 -8.24
C THR A 97 10.86 7.27 -9.38
N SER A 98 11.47 6.09 -9.40
CA SER A 98 12.56 5.72 -10.33
C SER A 98 12.27 5.88 -11.83
N ASP A 99 11.01 6.01 -12.25
CA ASP A 99 10.62 6.20 -13.66
C ASP A 99 9.75 7.45 -13.95
N GLY A 100 9.59 8.36 -12.97
CA GLY A 100 8.82 9.60 -13.15
C GLY A 100 7.29 9.42 -13.29
N LYS A 101 6.74 8.24 -12.97
CA LYS A 101 5.30 7.95 -13.05
C LYS A 101 4.58 7.91 -11.70
N GLN A 102 5.16 8.51 -10.67
CA GLN A 102 4.62 8.53 -9.31
C GLN A 102 3.19 9.09 -9.27
N GLU A 103 2.89 10.15 -10.02
CA GLU A 103 1.53 10.70 -10.07
C GLU A 103 0.52 9.74 -10.70
N VAL A 104 0.93 8.96 -11.71
CA VAL A 104 0.05 7.98 -12.37
C VAL A 104 -0.24 6.83 -11.41
N ARG A 105 0.79 6.33 -10.71
CA ARG A 105 0.64 5.30 -9.67
C ARG A 105 -0.25 5.79 -8.53
N GLN A 106 -0.05 7.03 -8.07
CA GLN A 106 -0.89 7.64 -7.06
C GLN A 106 -2.33 7.78 -7.53
N ARG A 107 -2.57 8.27 -8.75
CA ARG A 107 -3.93 8.37 -9.30
C ARG A 107 -4.61 7.00 -9.38
N LEU A 108 -3.88 5.95 -9.73
CA LEU A 108 -4.42 4.58 -9.76
C LEU A 108 -4.74 4.08 -8.35
N PHE A 109 -3.89 4.35 -7.37
CA PHE A 109 -4.10 3.97 -5.98
C PHE A 109 -5.26 4.75 -5.34
N VAL A 110 -5.34 6.05 -5.58
CA VAL A 110 -6.45 6.91 -5.15
C VAL A 110 -7.75 6.50 -5.83
N SER A 111 -7.71 6.23 -7.14
CA SER A 111 -8.86 5.72 -7.89
C SER A 111 -9.33 4.38 -7.33
N TRP A 112 -8.41 3.49 -6.95
CA TRP A 112 -8.76 2.32 -6.17
C TRP A 112 -9.49 2.70 -4.89
N PHE A 113 -8.84 3.47 -4.01
CA PHE A 113 -9.38 3.78 -2.70
C PHE A 113 -10.82 4.30 -2.77
N TYR A 114 -11.10 5.23 -3.69
CA TYR A 114 -12.43 5.84 -3.83
C TYR A 114 -13.46 5.03 -4.61
N SER A 115 -13.04 4.04 -5.42
CA SER A 115 -13.94 3.12 -6.12
C SER A 115 -14.23 1.85 -5.32
N ALA A 116 -13.53 1.64 -4.21
CA ALA A 116 -13.71 0.50 -3.33
C ALA A 116 -15.06 0.61 -2.57
N ASP A 117 -15.85 -0.46 -2.57
CA ASP A 117 -17.17 -0.51 -1.90
C ASP A 117 -17.09 -0.19 -0.39
N ARG A 118 -15.92 -0.39 0.21
CA ARG A 118 -15.64 -0.12 1.63
C ARG A 118 -14.82 1.15 1.88
N LYS A 119 -14.80 2.13 0.98
CA LYS A 119 -14.00 3.36 1.14
C LYS A 119 -14.25 4.11 2.45
N TYR A 120 -15.49 4.07 2.96
CA TYR A 120 -15.87 4.71 4.22
C TYR A 120 -15.39 3.95 5.47
N SER A 121 -14.82 2.76 5.32
CA SER A 121 -14.25 1.97 6.42
C SER A 121 -12.80 2.37 6.75
N PHE A 122 -12.19 3.24 5.95
CA PHE A 122 -10.78 3.60 6.07
C PHE A 122 -10.59 5.11 6.11
N ASN A 123 -9.67 5.55 6.96
CA ASN A 123 -9.04 6.84 6.82
C ASN A 123 -7.99 6.77 5.72
N TYR A 124 -7.88 7.86 4.97
CA TYR A 124 -6.84 8.07 3.96
C TYR A 124 -6.25 9.45 4.19
N LEU A 125 -4.97 9.49 4.54
CA LEU A 125 -4.18 10.70 4.64
C LEU A 125 -3.08 10.64 3.59
N SER A 126 -2.74 11.76 2.96
CA SER A 126 -1.64 11.79 2.00
C SER A 126 -0.91 13.12 2.07
N SER A 127 0.41 13.08 1.87
CA SER A 127 1.24 14.27 1.69
C SER A 127 2.27 14.04 0.59
N THR A 128 2.77 15.14 0.05
CA THR A 128 4.03 15.13 -0.70
C THR A 128 5.19 15.18 0.30
N ILE A 129 6.28 14.51 -0.02
CA ILE A 129 7.59 14.59 0.65
C ILE A 129 8.65 14.77 -0.43
N THR A 130 9.72 15.51 -0.14
CA THR A 130 10.85 15.68 -1.05
C THR A 130 12.01 14.82 -0.55
N ASP A 131 12.58 13.98 -1.40
CA ASP A 131 13.78 13.21 -1.04
C ASP A 131 15.06 14.06 -1.14
N ASP A 132 16.19 13.46 -0.77
CA ASP A 132 17.51 14.11 -0.77
C ASP A 132 17.95 14.58 -2.17
N GLU A 133 17.37 14.00 -3.22
CA GLU A 133 17.63 14.38 -4.62
C GLU A 133 16.71 15.51 -5.12
N GLY A 134 15.80 15.98 -4.27
CA GLY A 134 14.85 17.04 -4.61
C GLY A 134 13.61 16.54 -5.36
N VAL A 135 13.37 15.23 -5.41
CA VAL A 135 12.23 14.64 -6.10
C VAL A 135 11.01 14.58 -5.18
N GLU A 136 9.90 15.12 -5.67
CA GLU A 136 8.61 15.03 -4.98
C GLU A 136 8.02 13.62 -5.10
N ASN A 137 7.88 12.98 -3.95
CA ASN A 137 7.23 11.70 -3.75
C ASN A 137 5.90 11.91 -3.03
N ILE A 138 4.92 11.05 -3.28
CA ILE A 138 3.65 11.06 -2.54
C ILE A 138 3.64 9.88 -1.59
N VAL A 139 3.45 10.18 -0.31
CA VAL A 139 3.23 9.20 0.75
C VAL A 139 1.76 9.23 1.16
N ALA A 140 1.14 8.05 1.20
CA ALA A 140 -0.23 7.88 1.67
C ALA A 140 -0.27 6.95 2.88
N LEU A 141 -1.14 7.26 3.83
CA LEU A 141 -1.39 6.49 5.04
C LEU A 141 -2.84 6.04 5.07
N LEU A 142 -3.05 4.75 5.32
CA LEU A 142 -4.34 4.11 5.35
C LEU A 142 -4.46 3.27 6.61
N PHE A 143 -5.58 3.45 7.30
CA PHE A 143 -5.93 2.67 8.50
C PHE A 143 -7.44 2.70 8.67
N ARG A 144 -8.00 1.78 9.45
CA ARG A 144 -9.44 1.72 9.64
C ARG A 144 -9.99 2.94 10.39
N ILE A 145 -11.22 3.31 10.12
CA ILE A 145 -11.89 4.41 10.84
C ILE A 145 -12.08 4.13 12.34
N ASP A 146 -12.19 2.86 12.70
CA ASP A 146 -12.35 2.37 14.08
C ASP A 146 -11.02 2.00 14.75
N HIS A 147 -9.88 2.37 14.15
CA HIS A 147 -8.57 2.06 14.72
C HIS A 147 -8.40 2.70 16.11
N PRO A 148 -8.02 1.93 17.15
CA PRO A 148 -8.01 2.41 18.54
C PRO A 148 -7.04 3.59 18.79
N ARG A 149 -6.00 3.71 17.95
CA ARG A 149 -4.99 4.78 17.99
C ARG A 149 -5.13 5.82 16.86
N ALA A 150 -6.31 5.99 16.26
CA ALA A 150 -6.52 6.86 15.10
C ALA A 150 -5.96 8.30 15.24
N VAL A 151 -6.15 8.93 16.41
CA VAL A 151 -5.63 10.28 16.70
C VAL A 151 -4.10 10.29 16.73
N GLN A 152 -3.50 9.31 17.40
CA GLN A 152 -2.04 9.20 17.51
C GLN A 152 -1.42 8.95 16.14
N ILE A 153 -1.96 8.02 15.36
CA ILE A 153 -1.50 7.71 13.99
C ILE A 153 -1.48 8.97 13.13
N SER A 154 -2.58 9.73 13.13
CA SER A 154 -2.69 10.96 12.34
C SER A 154 -1.67 12.02 12.78
N GLY A 155 -1.41 12.11 14.09
CA GLY A 155 -0.42 13.01 14.67
C GLY A 155 1.02 12.63 14.31
N GLU A 156 1.38 11.35 14.45
CA GLU A 156 2.73 10.87 14.09
C GLU A 156 2.98 11.02 12.60
N PHE A 157 1.98 10.75 11.75
CA PHE A 157 2.12 10.94 10.31
C PHE A 157 2.37 12.40 9.94
N ALA A 158 1.64 13.33 10.56
CA ALA A 158 1.87 14.76 10.34
C ALA A 158 3.28 15.20 10.76
N ARG A 159 3.81 14.67 11.87
CA ARG A 159 5.18 14.94 12.31
C ARG A 159 6.22 14.33 11.36
N ALA A 160 6.02 13.10 10.94
CA ALA A 160 6.92 12.42 10.01
C ALA A 160 7.04 13.19 8.69
N VAL A 161 5.91 13.63 8.13
CA VAL A 161 5.87 14.48 6.94
C VAL A 161 6.59 15.82 7.15
N GLN A 162 6.50 16.44 8.33
CA GLN A 162 7.22 17.67 8.62
C GLN A 162 8.73 17.47 8.64
N LEU A 163 9.21 16.37 9.25
CA LEU A 163 10.64 16.03 9.30
C LEU A 163 11.24 15.85 7.90
N PHE A 164 10.48 15.31 6.93
CA PHE A 164 10.95 15.22 5.54
C PHE A 164 11.03 16.58 4.82
N HIS A 165 10.30 17.60 5.28
CA HIS A 165 10.38 18.95 4.70
C HIS A 165 11.48 19.81 5.34
N GLU A 166 11.87 19.50 6.58
CA GLU A 166 12.99 20.12 7.28
C GLU A 166 14.29 19.48 6.77
N LYS A 167 14.92 20.08 5.75
CA LYS A 167 16.26 19.64 5.30
C LYS A 167 17.21 19.59 6.52
N PRO A 168 18.03 18.53 6.68
CA PRO A 168 19.13 18.58 7.63
C PRO A 168 20.05 19.75 7.24
N GLU A 169 20.40 20.59 8.21
CA GLU A 169 21.42 21.64 8.05
C GLU A 169 22.79 21.07 7.66
#